data_AF-A0A7C5U5X2-F1
#
_entry.id   AF-A0A7C5U5X2-F1
#
_cell.length_a   1.000
_cell.length_b   1.000
_cell.length_c   1.000
_cell.angle_alpha   90.00
_cell.angle_beta   90.00
_cell.angle_gamma   90.00
#
_symmetry.space_group_name_H-M   'P 1'
#
loop_
_entity.id
_entity.type
_entity.pdbx_description
1 polymer ?
#
loop_
_entity_poly.entity_id
_entity_poly.type
_entity_poly.pdbx_seq_one_letter_code
_entity_poly.pdbx_strand_id
1 'polypeptide(L)' 'ESAGIVPESEINEKERLVLKLLQDHGSASRKDIQDLLRMSERGVRKLLSKLENKGLIKQIGKGKNTKYVLRGK' A
#
# COMPACT_ATOMS: atom_id res chain seq x y z
N GLU A 1 14.17 -1.56 23.92
CA GLU A 1 14.08 -1.09 22.53
C GLU A 1 13.46 -2.14 21.61
N SER A 2 12.64 -1.74 20.64
CA SER A 2 12.48 -2.46 19.36
C SER A 2 11.84 -1.49 18.36
N ALA A 3 12.67 -0.63 17.76
CA ALA A 3 12.28 0.08 16.56
C ALA A 3 12.20 -0.97 15.44
N GLY A 4 10.97 -1.36 15.08
CA GLY A 4 10.68 -2.40 14.11
C GLY A 4 11.17 -2.02 12.71
N ILE A 5 12.40 -2.41 12.40
CA ILE A 5 12.86 -2.53 11.02
C ILE A 5 12.24 -3.85 10.53
N VAL A 6 11.12 -3.76 9.81
CA VAL A 6 10.54 -4.92 9.14
C VAL A 6 11.55 -5.40 8.10
N PRO A 7 12.13 -6.61 8.23
CA PRO A 7 13.06 -7.12 7.23
C PRO A 7 12.33 -7.30 5.90
N GLU A 8 12.98 -7.01 4.78
CA GLU A 8 12.45 -7.18 3.42
C GLU A 8 11.86 -8.58 3.15
N SER A 9 12.26 -9.56 3.95
CA SER A 9 11.76 -10.94 3.94
C SER A 9 10.33 -11.12 4.47
N GLU A 10 9.73 -10.11 5.11
CA GLU A 10 8.35 -10.12 5.62
C GLU A 10 7.35 -9.35 4.72
N ILE A 11 7.81 -8.82 3.58
CA ILE A 11 6.93 -8.18 2.61
C ILE A 11 6.31 -9.27 1.73
N ASN A 12 5.00 -9.48 1.86
CA ASN A 12 4.30 -10.47 1.07
C ASN A 12 4.28 -10.06 -0.42
N GLU A 13 4.15 -11.02 -1.33
CA GLU A 13 4.14 -10.77 -2.79
C GLU A 13 3.10 -9.71 -3.17
N LYS A 14 1.93 -9.74 -2.51
CA LYS A 14 0.87 -8.74 -2.67
C LYS A 14 1.30 -7.33 -2.27
N GLU A 15 2.03 -7.19 -1.17
CA GLU A 15 2.56 -5.89 -0.73
C GLU A 15 3.57 -5.36 -1.76
N ARG A 16 4.47 -6.23 -2.26
CA ARG A 16 5.44 -5.88 -3.30
C ARG A 16 4.75 -5.38 -4.58
N LEU A 17 3.67 -6.05 -5.00
CA LEU A 17 2.89 -5.65 -6.17
C LEU A 17 2.26 -4.26 -5.99
N VAL A 18 1.71 -3.95 -4.82
CA VAL A 18 1.15 -2.62 -4.53
C VAL A 18 2.24 -1.56 -4.58
N LEU A 19 3.39 -1.81 -3.96
CA LEU A 19 4.51 -0.87 -3.98
C LEU A 19 4.98 -0.63 -5.42
N LYS A 20 5.11 -1.69 -6.22
CA LYS A 20 5.50 -1.57 -7.64
C LYS A 20 4.48 -0.78 -8.45
N LEU A 21 3.19 -1.02 -8.25
CA LEU A 21 2.12 -0.24 -8.88
C LEU A 21 2.22 1.24 -8.51
N LEU A 22 2.38 1.54 -7.22
CA LEU A 22 2.55 2.91 -6.73
C LEU A 22 3.82 3.57 -7.25
N GLN A 23 4.88 2.80 -7.50
CA GLN A 23 6.13 3.28 -8.04
C GLN A 23 5.99 3.62 -9.53
N ASP A 24 5.29 2.78 -10.28
CA ASP A 24 5.09 2.89 -11.72
C ASP A 24 4.06 3.98 -12.08
N HIS A 25 2.89 3.95 -11.44
CA HIS A 25 1.81 4.95 -11.63
C HIS A 25 2.00 6.22 -10.80
N GLY A 26 2.89 6.23 -9.81
CA GLY A 26 3.07 7.31 -8.83
C GLY A 26 1.99 7.38 -7.74
N SER A 27 0.73 7.11 -8.09
CA SER A 27 -0.38 7.02 -7.13
C SER A 27 -1.45 6.04 -7.60
N ALA A 28 -2.08 5.34 -6.67
CA ALA A 28 -3.14 4.38 -6.99
C ALA A 28 -4.33 4.55 -6.05
N SER A 29 -5.53 4.32 -6.57
CA SER A 29 -6.74 4.31 -5.77
C SER A 29 -6.95 2.92 -5.17
N ARG A 30 -7.82 2.84 -4.17
CA ARG A 30 -8.22 1.53 -3.61
C ARG A 30 -8.74 0.57 -4.68
N LYS A 31 -9.48 1.09 -5.67
CA LYS A 31 -9.99 0.31 -6.80
C LYS A 31 -8.87 -0.29 -7.65
N ASP A 32 -7.86 0.50 -8.04
CA ASP A 32 -6.72 0.02 -8.82
C ASP A 32 -6.00 -1.13 -8.11
N ILE A 33 -5.78 -0.97 -6.80
CA ILE A 33 -5.12 -1.99 -5.97
C ILE A 33 -6.00 -3.25 -5.82
N GLN A 34 -7.32 -3.05 -5.74
CA GLN A 34 -8.27 -4.15 -5.65
C GLN A 34 -8.31 -4.97 -6.94
N ASP A 35 -8.29 -4.30 -8.09
CA ASP A 35 -8.27 -4.92 -9.41
C ASP A 35 -6.95 -5.65 -9.67
N LEU A 36 -5.82 -4.99 -9.38
CA LEU A 36 -4.48 -5.56 -9.48
C LEU A 36 -4.33 -6.86 -8.67
N LEU A 37 -4.78 -6.84 -7.42
CA LEU A 37 -4.64 -8.00 -6.52
C LEU A 37 -5.81 -8.98 -6.61
N ARG A 38 -6.86 -8.64 -7.39
CA ARG A 38 -8.15 -9.35 -7.45
C ARG A 38 -8.66 -9.77 -6.07
N MET A 39 -8.50 -8.88 -5.08
CA MET A 39 -8.84 -9.17 -3.68
C MET A 39 -10.14 -8.50 -3.27
N SER A 40 -10.79 -9.04 -2.25
CA SER A 40 -11.93 -8.37 -1.63
C SER A 40 -11.52 -7.07 -0.97
N GLU A 41 -12.46 -6.12 -0.98
CA GLU A 41 -12.32 -4.78 -0.45
C GLU A 41 -11.74 -4.75 1.00
N ARG A 42 -12.14 -5.71 1.85
CA ARG A 42 -11.66 -5.86 3.24
C ARG A 42 -10.19 -6.26 3.31
N GLY A 43 -9.74 -7.15 2.42
CA GLY A 43 -8.36 -7.63 2.35
C GLY A 43 -7.40 -6.52 1.92
N VAL A 44 -7.78 -5.77 0.89
CA VAL A 44 -7.03 -4.60 0.41
C VAL A 44 -6.89 -3.56 1.52
N ARG A 45 -7.98 -3.27 2.25
CA ARG A 45 -7.95 -2.29 3.35
C ARG A 45 -6.97 -2.70 4.46
N LYS A 46 -6.95 -3.99 4.85
CA LYS A 46 -5.96 -4.51 5.81
C LYS A 46 -4.53 -4.40 5.29
N LEU A 47 -4.30 -4.75 4.03
CA LEU A 47 -2.97 -4.67 3.42
C LEU A 47 -2.47 -3.22 3.33
N LEU A 48 -3.31 -2.30 2.88
CA LEU A 48 -3.02 -0.86 2.86
C LEU A 48 -2.71 -0.33 4.26
N SER A 49 -3.53 -0.69 5.25
CA SER A 49 -3.33 -0.27 6.64
C SER A 49 -2.02 -0.81 7.24
N LYS A 50 -1.61 -2.03 6.86
CA LYS A 50 -0.28 -2.57 7.20
C LYS A 50 0.86 -1.80 6.53
N LEU A 51 0.77 -1.56 5.22
CA LEU A 51 1.78 -0.79 4.48
C LEU A 51 1.92 0.64 5.00
N GLU A 52 0.80 1.26 5.38
CA GLU A 52 0.76 2.59 5.98
C GLU A 52 1.37 2.59 7.39
N ASN A 53 1.05 1.59 8.22
CA ASN A 53 1.68 1.39 9.54
C ASN A 53 3.20 1.18 9.44
N LYS A 54 3.64 0.39 8.45
CA LYS A 54 5.05 0.19 8.13
C LYS A 54 5.73 1.47 7.60
N GLY A 55 4.96 2.51 7.29
CA GLY A 55 5.48 3.76 6.74
C GLY A 55 5.92 3.67 5.27
N LEU A 56 5.49 2.63 4.54
CA LEU A 56 5.86 2.40 3.13
C LEU A 56 4.98 3.18 2.16
N ILE A 57 3.74 3.46 2.55
CA ILE A 57 2.80 4.23 1.75
C ILE A 57 2.17 5.33 2.59
N LYS A 58 1.57 6.30 1.92
CA LYS A 58 0.79 7.37 2.54
C LYS A 58 -0.51 7.56 1.78
N GLN A 59 -1.61 7.66 2.51
CA GLN A 59 -2.87 8.11 1.94
C GLN A 59 -2.81 9.62 1.67
N ILE A 60 -3.18 10.01 0.45
CA ILE A 60 -3.35 11.39 0.01
C ILE A 60 -4.76 11.62 -0.52
N GLY A 61 -5.36 12.75 -0.15
CA GLY A 61 -6.74 13.08 -0.48
C GLY A 61 -7.74 12.76 0.64
N LYS A 62 -8.96 13.27 0.49
CA LYS A 62 -10.09 13.03 1.39
C LYS A 62 -11.33 12.69 0.57
N GLY A 63 -12.10 11.70 0.99
CA GLY A 63 -13.38 11.33 0.37
C GLY A 63 -13.23 10.56 -0.95
N LYS A 64 -13.97 10.96 -1.99
CA LYS A 64 -14.03 10.24 -3.28
C LYS A 64 -12.69 10.16 -4.02
N ASN A 65 -11.77 11.08 -3.75
CA ASN A 65 -10.47 11.15 -4.43
C ASN A 65 -9.31 10.64 -3.57
N THR A 66 -9.61 9.67 -2.68
CA THR A 66 -8.60 9.06 -1.82
C THR A 66 -7.64 8.21 -2.66
N LYS A 67 -6.37 8.60 -2.69
CA LYS A 67 -5.29 7.90 -3.37
C LYS A 67 -4.22 7.51 -2.36
N TYR A 68 -3.42 6.54 -2.74
CA TYR A 68 -2.26 6.11 -1.99
C TYR A 68 -1.02 6.43 -2.82
N VAL A 69 0.06 6.83 -2.16
CA VAL A 69 1.37 7.09 -2.75
C VAL A 69 2.44 6.39 -1.95
N LEU A 70 3.55 6.07 -2.61
CA LEU A 70 4.74 5.55 -1.93
C LEU A 70 5.32 6.63 -1.02
N ARG A 71 5.58 6.27 0.24
CA ARG A 71 6.23 7.13 1.22
C ARG A 71 7.73 6.90 1.13
N GLY A 72 8.36 7.58 0.19
CA GLY A 72 9.75 7.39 -0.16
C GLY A 72 10.13 8.22 -1.38
N LYS A 73 10.10 9.53 -1.21
CA LYS A 73 10.94 10.49 -1.93
C LYS A 73 11.42 11.52 -0.92
#